data_AF-A0A530HAX8-F1
#
_entry.id   AF-A0A530HAX8-F1
#
_cell.length_a   1.000
_cell.length_b   1.000
_cell.length_c   1.000
_cell.angle_alpha   90.00
_cell.angle_beta   90.00
_cell.angle_gamma   90.00
#
_symmetry.space_group_name_H-M   'P 1'
#
loop_
_entity.id
_entity.type
_entity.pdbx_description
1 polymer ?
#
loop_
_entity_poly.entity_id
_entity_poly.type
_entity_poly.pdbx_seq_one_letter_code
_entity_poly.pdbx_strand_id
1 'polypeptide(L)'
;PAIPTEADYCNVPNVPLSRVRRVIYEAIQLFILFAIVTPFPLLFHSYWENVGDDYDETIGVVAIGTTVTVAGFIIGGVLLAAIVPRLFNLVLKPGRNYSLYGFHYWLQTMLELVSNVRLLNVLFGDSSAVVYYLRAIGWKLNKVDQTGSNFGTNQRHENPQLSEIGSHTMVSDGLFMVNMQKSANSFRLEHTRAGERNFFGNNIIYSPDSRVGDNCLLGTKVHVPVDGPVRENVGLLGSPPFEIPRMVNRDKELLGLISDKERSRRLPLKNLHNLVTALMFVAAQWLILFLTLAIWDRALNYYTEWGQTALFVAVMLTTAIGIPFYIFLERASLGFRRLKPRMATIYDPVFWRHERHWKLSDSPIMGLFTGTPFRPLILRMLGVKVGLRLYDGGCIITERSLVEIGDDVTLNEGCVIQPHSLEEGAFKSDYIRIGNGCTLAPSAFVHYAVTMGEGSVADVDCFVMKGEVLEPNTVWRGNPAKLYGVVTPIDARAMEAGHAA
;
A
#
# COMPACT_ATOMS: atom_id res chain seq x y z
N PRO A 1 24.11 -9.11 6.93
CA PRO A 1 24.21 -10.15 7.97
C PRO A 1 23.53 -9.67 9.26
N ALA A 2 22.79 -10.53 9.95
CA ALA A 2 22.21 -10.20 11.25
C ALA A 2 23.34 -9.93 12.27
N ILE A 3 23.16 -8.92 13.10
CA ILE A 3 24.10 -8.56 14.17
C ILE A 3 23.39 -8.82 15.50
N PRO A 4 24.05 -9.48 16.47
CA PRO A 4 23.51 -9.60 17.83
C PRO A 4 23.17 -8.23 18.41
N THR A 5 22.04 -8.12 19.10
CA THR A 5 21.59 -6.89 19.75
C THR A 5 21.08 -7.22 21.15
N GLU A 6 21.30 -6.32 22.09
CA GLU A 6 20.76 -6.37 23.45
C GLU A 6 19.44 -5.60 23.58
N ALA A 7 18.94 -5.03 22.47
CA ALA A 7 17.69 -4.29 22.47
C ALA A 7 16.49 -5.21 22.75
N ASP A 8 15.66 -4.81 23.71
CA ASP A 8 14.37 -5.43 23.95
C ASP A 8 13.31 -4.82 23.02
N TYR A 9 12.88 -5.60 22.03
CA TYR A 9 11.83 -5.23 21.08
C TYR A 9 10.41 -5.54 21.60
N CYS A 10 10.27 -6.17 22.77
CA CYS A 10 8.98 -6.58 23.34
C CYS A 10 8.89 -6.30 24.85
N ASN A 11 8.72 -5.02 25.20
CA ASN A 11 8.67 -4.55 26.59
C ASN A 11 7.34 -4.86 27.34
N VAL A 12 6.52 -5.79 26.86
CA VAL A 12 5.19 -6.08 27.41
C VAL A 12 5.17 -7.43 28.13
N PRO A 13 4.81 -7.47 29.42
CA PRO A 13 4.84 -8.71 30.19
C PRO A 13 3.76 -9.68 29.72
N ASN A 14 4.11 -10.96 29.70
CA ASN A 14 3.16 -12.02 29.40
C ASN A 14 2.14 -12.18 30.54
N VAL A 15 0.85 -12.25 30.19
CA VAL A 15 -0.27 -12.53 31.09
C VAL A 15 -0.90 -13.89 30.73
N PRO A 16 -1.03 -14.84 31.67
CA PRO A 16 -1.60 -16.16 31.37
C PRO A 16 -3.03 -16.03 30.81
N LEU A 17 -3.28 -16.66 29.66
CA LEU A 17 -4.59 -16.73 29.04
C LEU A 17 -5.15 -18.14 29.15
N SER A 18 -6.43 -18.26 29.52
CA SER A 18 -7.13 -19.55 29.44
C SER A 18 -7.42 -19.90 27.97
N ARG A 19 -7.37 -21.20 27.63
CA ARG A 19 -7.81 -21.69 26.31
C ARG A 19 -9.27 -21.34 26.04
N VAL A 20 -10.12 -21.42 27.07
CA VAL A 20 -11.54 -21.07 27.04
C VAL A 20 -11.75 -19.65 26.51
N ARG A 21 -10.94 -18.70 26.95
CA ARG A 21 -11.04 -17.31 26.49
C ARG A 21 -10.80 -17.17 24.98
N ARG A 22 -9.78 -17.85 24.45
CA ARG A 22 -9.50 -17.84 23.00
C ARG A 22 -10.66 -18.45 22.23
N VAL A 23 -11.16 -19.61 22.66
CA VAL A 23 -12.30 -20.29 22.01
C VAL A 23 -13.56 -19.42 22.03
N ILE A 24 -13.88 -18.79 23.17
CA ILE A 24 -15.04 -17.89 23.28
C ILE A 24 -14.87 -16.69 22.37
N TYR A 25 -13.68 -16.08 22.33
CA TYR A 25 -13.41 -14.94 21.45
C TYR A 25 -13.66 -15.30 19.98
N GLU A 26 -13.08 -16.41 19.51
CA GLU A 26 -13.29 -16.89 18.14
C GLU A 26 -14.76 -17.25 17.87
N ALA A 27 -15.44 -17.92 18.80
CA ALA A 27 -16.85 -18.25 18.66
C ALA A 27 -17.72 -16.99 18.54
N ILE A 28 -17.41 -15.93 19.30
CA ILE A 28 -18.09 -14.64 19.18
C ILE A 28 -17.79 -13.99 17.83
N GLN A 29 -16.56 -14.03 17.33
CA GLN A 29 -16.24 -13.48 16.00
C GLN A 29 -16.99 -14.23 14.90
N LEU A 30 -17.04 -15.56 14.96
CA LEU A 30 -17.82 -16.38 14.03
C LEU A 30 -19.32 -16.09 14.13
N PHE A 31 -19.85 -15.92 15.33
CA PHE A 31 -21.25 -15.52 15.52
C PHE A 31 -21.52 -14.15 14.90
N ILE A 32 -20.69 -13.13 15.16
CA ILE A 32 -20.84 -11.80 14.56
C ILE A 32 -20.78 -11.90 13.03
N LEU A 33 -19.83 -12.68 12.49
CA LEU A 33 -19.71 -12.89 11.06
C LEU A 33 -21.00 -13.48 10.48
N PHE A 34 -21.45 -14.64 10.98
CA PHE A 34 -22.57 -15.36 10.37
C PHE A 34 -23.96 -14.84 10.75
N ALA A 35 -24.12 -14.24 11.93
CA ALA A 35 -25.42 -13.73 12.40
C ALA A 35 -25.65 -12.25 12.07
N ILE A 36 -24.58 -11.47 11.88
CA ILE A 36 -24.68 -10.02 11.63
C ILE A 36 -24.10 -9.67 10.26
N VAL A 37 -22.84 -9.97 10.00
CA VAL A 37 -22.15 -9.48 8.79
C VAL A 37 -22.66 -10.15 7.51
N THR A 38 -22.80 -11.48 7.51
CA THR A 38 -23.27 -12.24 6.34
C THR A 38 -24.74 -11.96 6.00
N PRO A 39 -25.68 -11.88 6.97
CA PRO A 39 -27.08 -11.59 6.66
C PRO A 39 -27.33 -10.11 6.34
N PHE A 40 -26.45 -9.18 6.76
CA PHE A 40 -26.70 -7.75 6.58
C PHE A 40 -26.95 -7.35 5.11
N PRO A 41 -26.14 -7.78 4.12
CA PRO A 41 -26.45 -7.53 2.71
C PRO A 41 -27.79 -8.13 2.26
N LEU A 42 -28.16 -9.32 2.77
CA LEU A 42 -29.42 -9.99 2.42
C LEU A 42 -30.63 -9.27 3.02
N LEU A 43 -30.52 -8.81 4.27
CA LEU A 43 -31.56 -8.02 4.94
C LEU A 43 -31.73 -6.67 4.25
N PHE A 44 -30.63 -6.02 3.89
CA PHE A 44 -30.66 -4.78 3.12
C PHE A 44 -31.31 -4.99 1.76
N HIS A 45 -30.96 -6.05 1.05
CA HIS A 45 -31.57 -6.43 -0.24
C HIS A 45 -33.08 -6.69 -0.09
N SER A 46 -33.47 -7.52 0.87
CA SER A 46 -34.88 -7.85 1.09
C SER A 46 -35.69 -6.62 1.48
N TYR A 47 -35.14 -5.71 2.30
CA TYR A 47 -35.79 -4.44 2.59
C TYR A 47 -35.91 -3.57 1.33
N TRP A 48 -34.85 -3.53 0.50
CA TRP A 48 -34.85 -2.77 -0.74
C TRP A 48 -35.88 -3.29 -1.74
N GLU A 49 -36.00 -4.61 -1.93
CA GLU A 49 -37.05 -5.24 -2.74
C GLU A 49 -38.45 -4.84 -2.24
N ASN A 50 -38.71 -4.98 -0.93
CA ASN A 50 -40.01 -4.63 -0.35
C ASN A 50 -40.39 -3.15 -0.51
N VAL A 51 -39.41 -2.24 -0.59
CA VAL A 51 -39.64 -0.80 -0.82
C VAL A 51 -39.62 -0.45 -2.31
N GLY A 52 -38.96 -1.28 -3.12
CA GLY A 52 -38.76 -1.09 -4.56
C GLY A 52 -39.88 -1.66 -5.44
N ASP A 53 -40.71 -2.57 -4.92
CA ASP A 53 -41.81 -3.22 -5.66
C ASP A 53 -42.80 -2.23 -6.32
N ASP A 54 -42.92 -1.00 -5.82
CA ASP A 54 -43.77 0.06 -6.39
C ASP A 54 -43.04 0.99 -7.40
N TYR A 55 -41.74 0.79 -7.64
CA TYR A 55 -40.94 1.57 -8.58
C TYR A 55 -40.66 0.76 -9.85
N ASP A 56 -41.02 1.31 -11.02
CA ASP A 56 -40.45 0.82 -12.28
C ASP A 56 -38.91 0.94 -12.19
N GLU A 57 -38.21 -0.19 -12.09
CA GLU A 57 -36.77 -0.27 -11.91
C GLU A 57 -36.02 0.21 -13.16
N THR A 58 -35.94 1.53 -13.30
CA THR A 58 -35.18 2.19 -14.37
C THR A 58 -33.70 2.19 -14.04
N ILE A 59 -32.87 2.21 -15.09
CA ILE A 59 -31.41 2.42 -14.99
C ILE A 59 -31.08 3.69 -14.17
N GLY A 60 -31.98 4.68 -14.17
CA GLY A 60 -31.86 5.89 -13.35
C GLY A 60 -31.88 5.61 -11.84
N VAL A 61 -32.69 4.67 -11.36
CA VAL A 61 -32.73 4.28 -9.94
C VAL A 61 -31.41 3.64 -9.53
N VAL A 62 -30.87 2.74 -10.35
CA VAL A 62 -29.54 2.12 -10.10
C VAL A 62 -28.45 3.19 -10.05
N ALA A 63 -28.48 4.18 -10.95
CA ALA A 63 -27.52 5.28 -10.97
C ALA A 63 -27.60 6.17 -9.70
N ILE A 64 -28.81 6.45 -9.22
CA ILE A 64 -29.01 7.19 -7.96
C ILE A 64 -28.53 6.34 -6.78
N GLY A 65 -28.90 5.05 -6.72
CA GLY A 65 -28.50 4.13 -5.67
C GLY A 65 -26.99 3.96 -5.56
N THR A 66 -26.27 3.84 -6.69
CA THR A 66 -24.80 3.76 -6.69
C THR A 66 -24.16 5.07 -6.27
N THR A 67 -24.74 6.21 -6.65
CA THR A 67 -24.28 7.54 -6.22
C THR A 67 -24.40 7.70 -4.70
N VAL A 68 -25.56 7.36 -4.15
CA VAL A 68 -25.81 7.39 -2.70
C VAL A 68 -24.89 6.40 -1.97
N THR A 69 -24.65 5.22 -2.54
CA THR A 69 -23.76 4.21 -1.96
C THR A 69 -22.32 4.68 -1.90
N VAL A 70 -21.75 5.20 -2.99
CA VAL A 70 -20.37 5.72 -3.01
C VAL A 70 -20.22 6.92 -2.08
N ALA A 71 -21.14 7.88 -2.15
CA ALA A 71 -21.13 9.05 -1.27
C ALA A 71 -21.26 8.64 0.20
N GLY A 72 -22.21 7.74 0.51
CA GLY A 72 -22.44 7.19 1.84
C GLY A 72 -21.25 6.41 2.38
N PHE A 73 -20.56 5.62 1.55
CA PHE A 73 -19.36 4.89 1.95
C PHE A 73 -18.20 5.84 2.27
N ILE A 74 -17.98 6.89 1.45
CA ILE A 74 -16.92 7.87 1.70
C ILE A 74 -17.23 8.70 2.96
N ILE A 75 -18.44 9.27 3.04
CA ILE A 75 -18.85 10.12 4.17
C ILE A 75 -18.90 9.28 5.46
N GLY A 76 -19.59 8.14 5.43
CA GLY A 76 -19.70 7.21 6.55
C GLY A 76 -18.33 6.69 6.97
N GLY A 77 -17.46 6.33 6.03
CA GLY A 77 -16.09 5.92 6.30
C GLY A 77 -15.28 6.99 7.04
N VAL A 78 -15.32 8.24 6.57
CA VAL A 78 -14.64 9.36 7.24
C VAL A 78 -15.22 9.60 8.64
N LEU A 79 -16.55 9.57 8.79
CA LEU A 79 -17.20 9.75 10.09
C LEU A 79 -16.84 8.63 11.06
N LEU A 80 -16.87 7.37 10.63
CA LEU A 80 -16.49 6.22 11.46
C LEU A 80 -15.01 6.29 11.85
N ALA A 81 -14.12 6.57 10.89
CA ALA A 81 -12.69 6.71 11.14
C ALA A 81 -12.37 7.87 12.10
N ALA A 82 -13.19 8.91 12.15
CA ALA A 82 -13.05 10.01 13.11
C ALA A 82 -13.68 9.68 14.48
N ILE A 83 -14.90 9.13 14.51
CA ILE A 83 -15.67 8.99 15.75
C ILE A 83 -15.24 7.77 16.55
N VAL A 84 -15.06 6.61 15.89
CA VAL A 84 -14.81 5.34 16.57
C VAL A 84 -13.52 5.36 17.41
N PRO A 85 -12.36 5.84 16.90
CA PRO A 85 -11.16 5.91 17.73
C PRO A 85 -11.32 6.81 18.97
N ARG A 86 -12.08 7.91 18.86
CA ARG A 86 -12.38 8.81 19.98
C ARG A 86 -13.24 8.13 21.04
N LEU A 87 -14.28 7.41 20.61
CA LEU A 87 -15.14 6.67 21.52
C LEU A 87 -14.37 5.55 22.22
N PHE A 88 -13.57 4.79 21.47
CA PHE A 88 -12.87 3.63 22.02
C PHE A 88 -11.73 4.03 22.96
N ASN A 89 -11.07 5.16 22.75
CA ASN A 89 -10.04 5.68 23.66
C ASN A 89 -10.61 6.21 25.00
N LEU A 90 -11.93 6.27 25.17
CA LEU A 90 -12.54 6.39 26.50
C LEU A 90 -12.25 5.15 27.36
N VAL A 91 -12.15 3.97 26.73
CA VAL A 91 -11.91 2.67 27.36
C VAL A 91 -10.45 2.24 27.22
N LEU A 92 -9.86 2.41 26.04
CA LEU A 92 -8.48 2.06 25.72
C LEU A 92 -7.53 3.17 26.20
N LYS A 93 -6.86 2.93 27.33
CA LYS A 93 -5.86 3.84 27.93
C LYS A 93 -4.42 3.41 27.61
N PRO A 94 -3.54 4.34 27.22
CA PRO A 94 -2.11 4.07 27.02
C PRO A 94 -1.42 3.69 28.33
N GLY A 95 -0.29 2.97 28.25
CA GLY A 95 0.51 2.50 29.39
C GLY A 95 -0.10 1.32 30.17
N ARG A 96 -1.37 0.96 29.93
CA ARG A 96 -2.03 -0.18 30.58
C ARG A 96 -1.81 -1.47 29.79
N ASN A 97 -1.48 -2.55 30.50
CA ASN A 97 -1.43 -3.90 29.92
C ASN A 97 -2.84 -4.48 29.79
N TYR A 98 -3.19 -4.88 28.57
CA TYR A 98 -4.42 -5.59 28.25
C TYR A 98 -4.10 -7.01 27.79
N SER A 99 -4.95 -7.96 28.17
CA SER A 99 -4.95 -9.32 27.62
C SER A 99 -5.48 -9.36 26.18
N LEU A 100 -4.85 -10.13 25.29
CA LEU A 100 -5.37 -10.44 23.96
C LEU A 100 -6.70 -11.23 24.03
N TYR A 101 -7.40 -11.35 22.90
CA TYR A 101 -8.62 -12.17 22.76
C TYR A 101 -9.70 -11.83 23.81
N GLY A 102 -10.04 -10.56 23.97
CA GLY A 102 -11.18 -10.14 24.77
C GLY A 102 -11.67 -8.78 24.33
N PHE A 103 -12.54 -8.16 25.14
CA PHE A 103 -13.24 -6.93 24.76
C PHE A 103 -12.31 -5.79 24.31
N HIS A 104 -11.26 -5.46 25.08
CA HIS A 104 -10.31 -4.41 24.72
C HIS A 104 -9.52 -4.74 23.45
N TYR A 105 -9.17 -6.02 23.25
CA TYR A 105 -8.51 -6.45 22.03
C TYR A 105 -9.43 -6.31 20.83
N TRP A 106 -10.70 -6.71 20.96
CA TRP A 106 -11.70 -6.52 19.92
C TRP A 106 -11.90 -5.04 19.58
N LEU A 107 -12.02 -4.16 20.58
CA LEU A 107 -12.10 -2.71 20.35
C LEU A 107 -10.88 -2.21 19.57
N GLN A 108 -9.68 -2.61 19.97
CA GLN A 108 -8.44 -2.20 19.29
C GLN A 108 -8.37 -2.72 17.85
N THR A 109 -8.77 -3.97 17.59
CA THR A 109 -8.85 -4.53 16.22
C THR A 109 -9.88 -3.80 15.36
N MET A 110 -11.06 -3.49 15.91
CA MET A 110 -12.10 -2.74 15.20
C MET A 110 -11.66 -1.31 14.92
N LEU A 111 -10.96 -0.67 15.86
CA LEU A 111 -10.35 0.64 15.67
C LEU A 111 -9.37 0.63 14.49
N GLU A 112 -8.44 -0.32 14.47
CA GLU A 112 -7.45 -0.45 13.39
C GLU A 112 -8.14 -0.65 12.03
N LEU A 113 -9.21 -1.46 11.98
CA LEU A 113 -9.97 -1.72 10.76
C LEU A 113 -10.65 -0.46 10.22
N VAL A 114 -11.30 0.33 11.08
CA VAL A 114 -12.05 1.53 10.64
C VAL A 114 -11.15 2.74 10.39
N SER A 115 -9.97 2.82 11.00
CA SER A 115 -9.07 3.96 10.84
C SER A 115 -8.02 3.80 9.72
N ASN A 116 -7.86 2.59 9.17
CA ASN A 116 -6.91 2.27 8.09
C ASN A 116 -7.61 1.89 6.77
N VAL A 117 -8.75 2.52 6.44
CA VAL A 117 -9.49 2.23 5.20
C VAL A 117 -8.68 2.61 3.97
N ARG A 118 -8.30 1.62 3.15
CA ARG A 118 -7.48 1.80 1.93
C ARG A 118 -8.07 2.84 0.98
N LEU A 119 -9.39 2.82 0.74
CA LEU A 119 -10.05 3.78 -0.15
C LEU A 119 -9.81 5.23 0.30
N LEU A 120 -9.93 5.51 1.61
CA LEU A 120 -9.76 6.87 2.14
C LEU A 120 -8.30 7.30 2.08
N ASN A 121 -7.37 6.39 2.39
CA ASN A 121 -5.94 6.66 2.27
C ASN A 121 -5.55 6.98 0.82
N VAL A 122 -6.06 6.23 -0.17
CA VAL A 122 -5.84 6.51 -1.59
C VAL A 122 -6.54 7.80 -2.03
N LEU A 123 -7.76 8.07 -1.56
CA LEU A 123 -8.52 9.27 -1.92
C LEU A 123 -7.82 10.55 -1.45
N PHE A 124 -7.39 10.58 -0.18
CA PHE A 124 -6.80 11.78 0.43
C PHE A 124 -5.28 11.86 0.28
N GLY A 125 -4.57 10.73 0.18
CA GLY A 125 -3.11 10.67 -0.01
C GLY A 125 -2.63 11.34 -1.28
N ASP A 126 -1.35 11.69 -1.33
CA ASP A 126 -0.72 12.49 -2.41
C ASP A 126 -1.46 13.82 -2.67
N SER A 127 -2.10 14.37 -1.63
CA SER A 127 -2.84 15.62 -1.72
C SER A 127 -2.74 16.43 -0.43
N SER A 128 -3.07 17.73 -0.51
CA SER A 128 -3.21 18.57 0.68
C SER A 128 -4.28 18.07 1.67
N ALA A 129 -5.28 17.33 1.18
CA ALA A 129 -6.41 16.86 1.98
C ALA A 129 -5.98 15.83 3.06
N VAL A 130 -4.88 15.10 2.82
CA VAL A 130 -4.39 14.07 3.74
C VAL A 130 -4.09 14.62 5.14
N VAL A 131 -3.58 15.86 5.22
CA VAL A 131 -3.25 16.50 6.50
C VAL A 131 -4.51 16.71 7.34
N TYR A 132 -5.60 17.14 6.70
CA TYR A 132 -6.88 17.34 7.37
C TYR A 132 -7.53 16.01 7.74
N TYR A 133 -7.46 15.02 6.86
CA TYR A 133 -7.97 13.67 7.12
C TYR A 133 -7.25 13.01 8.31
N LEU A 134 -5.91 13.03 8.35
CA LEU A 134 -5.14 12.46 9.45
C LEU A 134 -5.43 13.16 10.79
N ARG A 135 -5.53 14.49 10.80
CA ARG A 135 -5.97 15.25 11.99
C ARG A 135 -7.40 14.88 12.39
N ALA A 136 -8.30 14.70 11.41
CA ALA A 136 -9.68 14.32 11.66
C ALA A 136 -9.78 12.94 12.31
N ILE A 137 -8.98 11.95 11.93
CA ILE A 137 -8.99 10.61 12.57
C ILE A 137 -8.27 10.59 13.92
N GLY A 138 -7.40 11.57 14.19
CA GLY A 138 -6.84 11.82 15.53
C GLY A 138 -5.33 11.98 15.59
N TRP A 139 -4.62 11.95 14.47
CA TRP A 139 -3.17 12.20 14.45
C TRP A 139 -2.85 13.60 14.95
N LYS A 140 -1.81 13.71 15.75
CA LYS A 140 -1.26 14.98 16.20
C LYS A 140 -0.18 15.43 15.22
N LEU A 141 -0.59 16.26 14.26
CA LEU A 141 0.33 16.88 13.31
C LEU A 141 0.62 18.31 13.77
N ASN A 142 1.89 18.62 14.08
CA ASN A 142 2.33 19.97 14.46
C ASN A 142 2.26 20.95 13.26
N LYS A 143 3.17 21.91 13.12
CA LYS A 143 3.15 22.83 11.97
C LYS A 143 3.51 22.07 10.69
N VAL A 144 2.55 21.95 9.77
CA VAL A 144 2.73 21.31 8.47
C VAL A 144 2.84 22.38 7.39
N ASP A 145 3.96 22.39 6.68
CA ASP A 145 4.09 23.17 5.44
C ASP A 145 3.42 22.39 4.31
N GLN A 146 2.43 23.01 3.68
CA GLN A 146 1.65 22.33 2.67
C GLN A 146 2.45 22.20 1.36
N THR A 147 2.74 20.96 0.96
CA THR A 147 3.49 20.65 -0.27
C THR A 147 2.58 20.15 -1.39
N GLY A 148 1.31 19.90 -1.07
CA GLY A 148 0.34 19.22 -1.91
C GLY A 148 0.55 17.71 -2.02
N SER A 149 1.56 17.14 -1.34
CA SER A 149 1.84 15.69 -1.27
C SER A 149 2.54 15.35 0.06
N ASN A 150 2.03 15.84 1.19
CA ASN A 150 2.70 15.71 2.49
C ASN A 150 2.82 14.26 2.99
N PHE A 151 1.83 13.44 2.67
CA PHE A 151 1.76 12.01 2.99
C PHE A 151 1.37 11.26 1.72
N GLY A 152 1.95 10.07 1.56
CA GLY A 152 1.56 9.12 0.52
C GLY A 152 0.11 8.63 0.61
N THR A 153 -0.19 7.59 -0.14
CA THR A 153 -1.48 6.87 -0.18
C THR A 153 -1.53 5.63 0.73
N ASN A 154 -0.42 5.25 1.38
CA ASN A 154 -0.33 4.03 2.17
C ASN A 154 0.21 4.20 3.60
N GLN A 155 -0.17 5.26 4.29
CA GLN A 155 0.11 5.49 5.70
C GLN A 155 -0.85 4.71 6.60
N ARG A 156 -0.32 4.06 7.64
CA ARG A 156 -1.06 3.22 8.58
C ARG A 156 -0.61 3.45 10.02
N HIS A 157 -1.43 2.98 10.95
CA HIS A 157 -1.21 3.08 12.39
C HIS A 157 -2.04 2.02 13.11
N GLU A 158 -1.65 1.64 14.33
CA GLU A 158 -2.56 0.85 15.18
C GLU A 158 -3.55 1.74 15.92
N ASN A 159 -3.15 2.94 16.37
CA ASN A 159 -4.08 3.88 17.01
C ASN A 159 -3.79 5.33 16.60
N PRO A 160 -4.71 6.00 15.88
CA PRO A 160 -4.41 7.31 15.29
C PRO A 160 -4.17 8.39 16.35
N GLN A 161 -4.78 8.27 17.53
CA GLN A 161 -4.66 9.27 18.59
C GLN A 161 -3.34 9.19 19.36
N LEU A 162 -2.63 8.09 19.17
CA LEU A 162 -1.31 7.85 19.76
C LEU A 162 -0.17 8.17 18.78
N SER A 163 -0.51 8.59 17.55
CA SER A 163 0.44 8.96 16.50
C SER A 163 0.67 10.48 16.48
N GLU A 164 1.93 10.88 16.66
CA GLU A 164 2.37 12.28 16.60
C GLU A 164 3.53 12.47 15.63
N ILE A 165 3.45 13.52 14.81
CA ILE A 165 4.50 13.93 13.88
C ILE A 165 4.87 15.39 14.12
N GLY A 166 6.17 15.62 14.31
CA GLY A 166 6.78 16.94 14.47
C GLY A 166 6.67 17.83 13.23
N SER A 167 6.93 19.12 13.43
CA SER A 167 6.75 20.15 12.41
C SER A 167 7.61 19.91 11.17
N HIS A 168 7.18 20.39 10.00
CA HIS A 168 7.96 20.37 8.75
C HIS A 168 8.38 18.95 8.28
N THR A 169 7.66 17.92 8.72
CA THR A 169 7.91 16.53 8.34
C THR A 169 7.16 16.18 7.06
N MET A 170 7.81 15.42 6.19
CA MET A 170 7.22 14.85 4.98
C MET A 170 7.31 13.32 5.00
N VAL A 171 6.26 12.65 4.52
CA VAL A 171 6.11 11.21 4.60
C VAL A 171 5.77 10.63 3.23
N SER A 172 6.61 9.74 2.73
CA SER A 172 6.33 8.95 1.53
C SER A 172 5.37 7.78 1.85
N ASP A 173 5.25 6.81 0.95
CA ASP A 173 4.32 5.69 1.10
C ASP A 173 4.76 4.64 2.11
N GLY A 174 3.81 4.02 2.81
CA GLY A 174 4.09 2.85 3.65
C GLY A 174 4.64 3.17 5.03
N LEU A 175 4.45 4.39 5.55
CA LEU A 175 4.68 4.65 6.97
C LEU A 175 3.69 3.85 7.80
N PHE A 176 4.20 3.03 8.72
CA PHE A 176 3.43 2.35 9.74
C PHE A 176 3.84 2.88 11.12
N MET A 177 2.95 3.65 11.75
CA MET A 177 3.13 4.13 13.12
C MET A 177 2.74 3.01 14.10
N VAL A 178 3.74 2.39 14.73
CA VAL A 178 3.51 1.38 15.76
C VAL A 178 3.15 2.09 17.04
N ASN A 179 1.93 1.89 17.54
CA ASN A 179 1.40 2.38 18.82
C ASN A 179 0.97 1.25 19.75
N MET A 180 1.09 -0.02 19.34
CA MET A 180 0.67 -1.18 20.11
C MET A 180 1.82 -2.19 20.22
N GLN A 181 2.47 -2.23 21.38
CA GLN A 181 3.42 -3.30 21.69
C GLN A 181 2.64 -4.57 22.06
N LYS A 182 3.03 -5.71 21.49
CA LYS A 182 2.36 -7.01 21.71
C LYS A 182 3.36 -8.04 22.24
N SER A 183 2.95 -8.78 23.25
CA SER A 183 3.58 -10.04 23.66
C SER A 183 2.80 -11.23 23.08
N ALA A 184 3.11 -12.46 23.50
CA ALA A 184 2.37 -13.65 23.06
C ALA A 184 0.89 -13.66 23.51
N ASN A 185 0.52 -12.85 24.51
CA ASN A 185 -0.79 -12.95 25.16
C ASN A 185 -1.33 -11.63 25.71
N SER A 186 -0.58 -10.54 25.61
CA SER A 186 -0.98 -9.22 26.08
C SER A 186 -0.55 -8.14 25.08
N PHE A 187 -1.12 -6.95 25.22
CA PHE A 187 -0.73 -5.77 24.49
C PHE A 187 -0.76 -4.54 25.38
N ARG A 188 0.07 -3.55 25.05
CA ARG A 188 0.10 -2.24 25.66
C ARG A 188 0.08 -1.18 24.58
N LEU A 189 -0.74 -0.17 24.77
CA LEU A 189 -0.81 0.98 23.88
C LEU A 189 0.20 2.04 24.34
N GLU A 190 0.96 2.59 23.40
CA GLU A 190 2.02 3.56 23.63
C GLU A 190 1.94 4.74 22.67
N HIS A 191 2.42 5.89 23.13
CA HIS A 191 2.51 7.10 22.32
C HIS A 191 3.75 7.07 21.44
N THR A 192 3.56 7.28 20.14
CA THR A 192 4.64 7.27 19.14
C THR A 192 4.80 8.65 18.55
N ARG A 193 5.97 9.24 18.79
CA ARG A 193 6.27 10.63 18.42
C ARG A 193 7.50 10.68 17.54
N ALA A 194 7.32 11.15 16.31
CA ALA A 194 8.42 11.51 15.44
C ALA A 194 8.86 12.96 15.69
N GLY A 195 10.17 13.20 15.68
CA GLY A 195 10.76 14.55 15.72
C GLY A 195 10.38 15.43 14.53
N GLU A 196 10.89 16.65 14.52
CA GLU A 196 10.61 17.66 13.50
C GLU A 196 11.57 17.57 12.30
N ARG A 197 11.18 18.13 11.16
CA ARG A 197 11.99 18.25 9.92
C ARG A 197 12.47 16.89 9.39
N ASN A 198 11.74 15.83 9.73
CA ASN A 198 12.06 14.48 9.31
C ASN A 198 11.51 14.21 7.90
N PHE A 199 12.19 13.34 7.17
CA PHE A 199 11.69 12.76 5.94
C PHE A 199 11.57 11.25 6.10
N PHE A 200 10.38 10.71 5.88
CA PHE A 200 10.12 9.29 5.91
C PHE A 200 10.05 8.77 4.47
N GLY A 201 11.00 7.91 4.09
CA GLY A 201 10.98 7.18 2.82
C GLY A 201 9.91 6.10 2.79
N ASN A 202 10.06 5.13 1.88
CA ASN A 202 9.03 4.12 1.70
C ASN A 202 9.16 2.96 2.70
N ASN A 203 8.03 2.41 3.14
CA ASN A 203 7.95 1.23 4.01
C ASN A 203 8.72 1.39 5.33
N ILE A 204 8.43 2.47 6.06
CA ILE A 204 9.05 2.77 7.36
C ILE A 204 8.14 2.26 8.47
N ILE A 205 8.69 1.43 9.36
CA ILE A 205 8.05 1.04 10.61
C ILE A 205 8.64 1.91 11.71
N TYR A 206 7.82 2.75 12.32
CA TYR A 206 8.26 3.71 13.33
C TYR A 206 7.61 3.40 14.68
N SER A 207 8.43 3.11 15.69
CA SER A 207 7.97 2.63 17.00
C SER A 207 8.13 3.68 18.12
N PRO A 208 7.45 3.52 19.27
CA PRO A 208 7.57 4.44 20.40
C PRO A 208 9.00 4.55 20.94
N ASP A 209 9.76 3.45 20.82
CA ASP A 209 11.12 3.33 21.34
C ASP A 209 12.18 3.84 20.34
N SER A 210 11.76 4.39 19.20
CA SER A 210 12.66 4.87 18.13
C SER A 210 13.65 5.91 18.65
N ARG A 211 14.95 5.69 18.40
CA ARG A 211 16.06 6.58 18.72
C ARG A 211 16.36 7.53 17.56
N VAL A 212 15.33 8.25 17.11
CA VAL A 212 15.42 9.24 16.03
C VAL A 212 14.82 10.55 16.52
N GLY A 213 15.64 11.59 16.58
CA GLY A 213 15.25 12.94 16.96
C GLY A 213 14.86 13.78 15.75
N ASP A 214 15.38 15.00 15.69
CA ASP A 214 15.04 15.98 14.66
C ASP A 214 15.93 15.90 13.41
N ASN A 215 15.35 16.33 12.29
CA ASN A 215 16.02 16.55 11.02
C ASN A 215 16.75 15.32 10.47
N CYS A 216 16.10 14.16 10.53
CA CYS A 216 16.55 12.89 9.99
C CYS A 216 15.87 12.53 8.66
N LEU A 217 16.64 11.92 7.75
CA LEU A 217 16.11 11.24 6.56
C LEU A 217 16.07 9.75 6.85
N LEU A 218 14.90 9.14 6.82
CA LEU A 218 14.74 7.69 6.96
C LEU A 218 14.58 7.09 5.56
N GLY A 219 15.62 6.44 5.05
CA GLY A 219 15.62 5.84 3.72
C GLY A 219 14.64 4.67 3.60
N THR A 220 14.26 4.32 2.37
CA THR A 220 13.36 3.19 2.09
C THR A 220 13.81 1.92 2.81
N LYS A 221 12.87 1.25 3.50
CA LYS A 221 13.09 0.04 4.31
C LYS A 221 14.18 0.17 5.40
N VAL A 222 14.57 1.36 5.84
CA VAL A 222 15.54 1.46 6.94
C VAL A 222 15.00 0.79 8.21
N HIS A 223 15.85 0.04 8.91
CA HIS A 223 15.56 -0.40 10.26
C HIS A 223 15.71 0.80 11.21
N VAL A 224 14.59 1.31 11.73
CA VAL A 224 14.61 2.44 12.67
C VAL A 224 15.23 1.96 13.99
N PRO A 225 16.36 2.55 14.45
CA PRO A 225 17.02 2.09 15.67
C PRO A 225 16.13 2.32 16.89
N VAL A 226 16.08 1.35 17.81
CA VAL A 226 15.35 1.45 19.10
C VAL A 226 16.30 1.51 20.31
N ASP A 227 17.57 1.24 20.07
CA ASP A 227 18.68 1.28 21.02
C ASP A 227 19.79 2.23 20.56
N GLY A 228 20.76 2.47 21.45
CA GLY A 228 21.87 3.35 21.17
C GLY A 228 21.51 4.86 21.23
N PRO A 229 22.41 5.72 20.71
CA PRO A 229 22.23 7.16 20.76
C PRO A 229 21.10 7.62 19.85
N VAL A 230 20.37 8.65 20.30
CA VAL A 230 19.37 9.33 19.47
C VAL A 230 20.08 9.96 18.26
N ARG A 231 19.60 9.65 17.06
CA ARG A 231 20.14 10.17 15.80
C ARG A 231 19.45 11.47 15.43
N GLU A 232 20.23 12.49 15.07
CA GLU A 232 19.73 13.81 14.66
C GLU A 232 20.59 14.37 13.52
N ASN A 233 19.99 15.14 12.61
CA ASN A 233 20.68 15.79 11.49
C ASN A 233 21.40 14.84 10.51
N VAL A 234 21.00 13.56 10.47
CA VAL A 234 21.60 12.50 9.66
C VAL A 234 20.56 11.81 8.79
N GLY A 235 20.98 11.21 7.68
CA GLY A 235 20.17 10.20 7.02
C GLY A 235 20.46 8.82 7.59
N LEU A 236 19.48 7.93 7.60
CA LEU A 236 19.61 6.54 8.03
C LEU A 236 19.16 5.63 6.89
N LEU A 237 19.92 4.56 6.66
CA LEU A 237 19.64 3.55 5.64
C LEU A 237 20.05 2.17 6.15
N GLY A 238 19.44 1.12 5.61
CA GLY A 238 19.87 -0.26 5.85
C GLY A 238 19.24 -0.94 7.07
N SER A 239 19.49 -2.24 7.15
CA SER A 239 19.22 -3.11 8.29
C SER A 239 20.40 -4.08 8.47
N PRO A 240 21.25 -3.88 9.50
CA PRO A 240 21.19 -2.82 10.52
C PRO A 240 21.39 -1.40 9.96
N PRO A 241 20.88 -0.36 10.65
CA PRO A 241 20.94 1.00 10.15
C PRO A 241 22.35 1.56 10.22
N PHE A 242 22.74 2.32 9.20
CA PHE A 242 23.95 3.14 9.18
C PHE A 242 23.62 4.55 8.70
N GLU A 243 24.50 5.50 9.06
CA GLU A 243 24.32 6.90 8.70
C GLU A 243 24.74 7.18 7.27
N ILE A 244 23.93 7.99 6.60
CA ILE A 244 24.21 8.60 5.30
C ILE A 244 24.03 10.12 5.43
N PRO A 245 24.52 10.92 4.47
CA PRO A 245 24.23 12.34 4.45
C PRO A 245 22.72 12.61 4.46
N ARG A 246 22.26 13.56 5.29
CA ARG A 246 20.83 13.94 5.43
C ARG A 246 20.18 14.31 4.10
N MET A 247 20.94 14.91 3.19
CA MET A 247 20.48 15.24 1.84
C MET A 247 21.69 15.36 0.91
N VAL A 248 21.57 14.80 -0.29
CA VAL A 248 22.62 14.86 -1.32
C VAL A 248 22.59 16.22 -2.04
N ASN A 249 23.76 16.75 -2.43
CA ASN A 249 23.87 18.08 -3.06
C ASN A 249 23.01 18.22 -4.33
N ARG A 250 22.93 17.17 -5.15
CA ARG A 250 22.10 17.16 -6.36
C ARG A 250 20.62 17.43 -6.06
N ASP A 251 20.12 16.92 -4.93
CA ASP A 251 18.72 17.12 -4.54
C ASP A 251 18.51 18.51 -3.94
N LYS A 252 19.50 19.03 -3.20
CA LYS A 252 19.52 20.43 -2.77
C LYS A 252 19.45 21.37 -3.95
N GLU A 253 20.25 21.11 -4.99
CA GLU A 253 20.27 21.91 -6.23
C GLU A 253 18.91 21.83 -6.92
N LEU A 254 18.39 20.62 -7.17
CA LEU A 254 17.10 20.42 -7.83
C LEU A 254 15.95 21.12 -7.09
N LEU A 255 15.86 20.97 -5.77
CA LEU A 255 14.85 21.63 -4.94
C LEU A 255 15.07 23.14 -4.84
N GLY A 256 16.33 23.58 -4.89
CA GLY A 256 16.75 24.99 -4.90
C GLY A 256 16.40 25.73 -6.19
N LEU A 257 16.17 25.03 -7.30
CA LEU A 257 15.69 25.63 -8.55
C LEU A 257 14.30 26.27 -8.40
N ILE A 258 13.52 25.88 -7.39
CA ILE A 258 12.17 26.37 -7.17
C ILE A 258 12.13 27.25 -5.93
N SER A 259 12.13 28.57 -6.15
CA SER A 259 11.98 29.57 -5.09
C SER A 259 10.68 29.38 -4.29
N ASP A 260 10.66 29.79 -3.01
CA ASP A 260 9.47 29.66 -2.16
C ASP A 260 8.25 30.44 -2.68
N LYS A 261 8.49 31.55 -3.40
CA LYS A 261 7.45 32.31 -4.10
C LYS A 261 6.80 31.47 -5.20
N GLU A 262 7.61 30.72 -5.94
CA GLU A 262 7.11 29.81 -6.98
C GLU A 262 6.33 28.64 -6.39
N ARG A 263 6.80 28.07 -5.27
CA ARG A 263 6.10 26.99 -4.55
C ARG A 263 4.70 27.45 -4.12
N SER A 264 4.63 28.63 -3.51
CA SER A 264 3.37 29.24 -3.05
C SER A 264 2.41 29.53 -4.22
N ARG A 265 2.94 29.92 -5.38
CA ARG A 265 2.14 30.15 -6.60
C ARG A 265 1.62 28.85 -7.22
N ARG A 266 2.41 27.77 -7.21
CA ARG A 266 2.03 26.48 -7.81
C ARG A 266 1.12 25.65 -6.92
N LEU A 267 1.13 25.86 -5.61
CA LEU A 267 0.34 25.04 -4.68
C LEU A 267 -1.18 25.06 -4.96
N PRO A 268 -1.83 26.21 -5.24
CA PRO A 268 -3.24 26.21 -5.63
C PRO A 268 -3.52 25.42 -6.92
N LEU A 269 -2.63 25.50 -7.91
CA LEU A 269 -2.74 24.75 -9.17
C LEU A 269 -2.58 23.25 -8.93
N LYS A 270 -1.64 22.87 -8.08
CA LYS A 270 -1.48 21.48 -7.63
C LYS A 270 -2.73 20.97 -6.91
N ASN A 271 -3.30 21.77 -6.01
CA ASN A 271 -4.53 21.42 -5.30
C ASN A 271 -5.72 21.24 -6.24
N LEU A 272 -5.86 22.10 -7.25
CA LEU A 272 -6.87 21.92 -8.30
C LEU A 272 -6.63 20.62 -9.09
N HIS A 273 -5.37 20.33 -9.47
CA HIS A 273 -5.03 19.09 -10.15
C HIS A 273 -5.34 17.85 -9.28
N ASN A 274 -5.06 17.92 -7.98
CA ASN A 274 -5.35 16.87 -7.02
C ASN A 274 -6.86 16.67 -6.84
N LEU A 275 -7.64 17.75 -6.78
CA LEU A 275 -9.10 17.68 -6.74
C LEU A 275 -9.67 17.02 -7.99
N VAL A 276 -9.24 17.44 -9.18
CA VAL A 276 -9.67 16.81 -10.44
C VAL A 276 -9.30 15.33 -10.46
N THR A 277 -8.10 14.99 -10.00
CA THR A 277 -7.63 13.59 -9.92
C THR A 277 -8.48 12.76 -8.94
N ALA A 278 -8.84 13.32 -7.77
CA ALA A 278 -9.73 12.67 -6.81
C ALA A 278 -11.14 12.47 -7.38
N LEU A 279 -11.68 13.48 -8.09
CA LEU A 279 -12.99 13.36 -8.76
C LEU A 279 -12.96 12.32 -9.86
N MET A 280 -11.89 12.24 -10.66
CA MET A 280 -11.70 11.18 -11.66
C MET A 280 -11.65 9.80 -11.01
N PHE A 281 -10.94 9.66 -9.91
CA PHE A 281 -10.87 8.40 -9.16
C PHE A 281 -12.25 7.99 -8.63
N VAL A 282 -12.96 8.89 -7.95
CA VAL A 282 -14.32 8.61 -7.44
C VAL A 282 -15.29 8.30 -8.58
N ALA A 283 -15.23 9.04 -9.69
CA ALA A 283 -16.05 8.77 -10.87
C ALA A 283 -15.76 7.39 -11.49
N ALA A 284 -14.49 6.98 -11.53
CA ALA A 284 -14.12 5.64 -12.02
C ALA A 284 -14.65 4.54 -11.09
N GLN A 285 -14.52 4.70 -9.76
CA GLN A 285 -15.06 3.75 -8.79
C GLN A 285 -16.60 3.69 -8.83
N TRP A 286 -17.23 4.85 -8.99
CA TRP A 286 -18.69 4.94 -9.17
C TRP A 286 -19.13 4.24 -10.45
N LEU A 287 -18.44 4.46 -11.58
CA LEU A 287 -18.79 3.88 -12.87
C LEU A 287 -18.70 2.35 -12.84
N ILE A 288 -17.62 1.79 -12.29
CA ILE A 288 -17.49 0.33 -12.21
C ILE A 288 -18.52 -0.30 -11.26
N LEU A 289 -18.81 0.37 -10.14
CA LEU A 289 -19.88 -0.06 -9.23
C LEU A 289 -21.25 0.00 -9.92
N PHE A 290 -21.54 1.09 -10.63
CA PHE A 290 -22.78 1.27 -11.39
C PHE A 290 -22.95 0.18 -12.45
N LEU A 291 -21.93 -0.06 -13.28
CA LEU A 291 -21.99 -1.11 -14.29
C LEU A 291 -22.20 -2.49 -13.66
N THR A 292 -21.50 -2.77 -12.56
CA THR A 292 -21.66 -4.03 -11.83
C THR A 292 -23.09 -4.18 -11.30
N LEU A 293 -23.60 -3.19 -10.57
CA LEU A 293 -24.95 -3.26 -10.01
C LEU A 293 -26.03 -3.29 -11.09
N ALA A 294 -25.87 -2.56 -12.19
CA ALA A 294 -26.81 -2.63 -13.32
C ALA A 294 -26.85 -4.03 -13.97
N ILE A 295 -25.70 -4.69 -14.11
CA ILE A 295 -25.65 -6.07 -14.64
C ILE A 295 -26.33 -7.04 -13.69
N TRP A 296 -26.04 -6.94 -12.40
CA TRP A 296 -26.57 -7.85 -11.37
C TRP A 296 -28.06 -7.66 -11.13
N ASP A 297 -28.53 -6.43 -11.13
CA ASP A 297 -29.95 -6.07 -11.08
C ASP A 297 -30.73 -6.73 -12.23
N ARG A 298 -30.26 -6.59 -13.47
CA ARG A 298 -30.89 -7.28 -14.61
C ARG A 298 -30.86 -8.80 -14.46
N ALA A 299 -29.76 -9.36 -13.96
CA ALA A 299 -29.64 -10.80 -13.76
C ALA A 299 -30.63 -11.34 -12.70
N LEU A 300 -30.90 -10.57 -11.66
CA LEU A 300 -31.89 -10.92 -10.63
C LEU A 300 -33.32 -10.82 -11.18
N ASN A 301 -33.63 -9.80 -11.97
CA ASN A 301 -34.94 -9.66 -12.62
C ASN A 301 -35.26 -10.81 -13.59
N TYR A 302 -34.26 -11.31 -14.31
CA TYR A 302 -34.40 -12.49 -15.18
C TYR A 302 -34.22 -13.84 -14.46
N TYR A 303 -34.01 -13.84 -13.14
CA TYR A 303 -33.71 -15.06 -12.40
C TYR A 303 -34.89 -16.04 -12.37
N THR A 304 -36.12 -15.56 -12.31
CA THR A 304 -37.32 -16.42 -12.32
C THR A 304 -37.48 -17.19 -13.63
N GLU A 305 -37.07 -16.60 -14.75
CA GLU A 305 -37.16 -17.20 -16.09
C GLU A 305 -35.91 -18.05 -16.45
N TRP A 306 -34.71 -17.54 -16.15
CA TRP A 306 -33.44 -18.10 -16.63
C TRP A 306 -32.61 -18.78 -15.54
N GLY A 307 -33.01 -18.65 -14.28
CA GLY A 307 -32.37 -19.25 -13.11
C GLY A 307 -30.88 -18.94 -13.03
N GLN A 308 -30.09 -19.99 -12.79
CA GLN A 308 -28.63 -19.90 -12.64
C GLN A 308 -27.92 -19.36 -13.89
N THR A 309 -28.53 -19.48 -15.07
CA THR A 309 -27.95 -18.98 -16.32
C THR A 309 -27.82 -17.46 -16.30
N ALA A 310 -28.82 -16.74 -15.75
CA ALA A 310 -28.76 -15.28 -15.62
C ALA A 310 -27.59 -14.85 -14.72
N LEU A 311 -27.41 -15.53 -13.57
CA LEU A 311 -26.30 -15.25 -12.65
C LEU A 311 -24.93 -15.55 -13.28
N PHE A 312 -24.82 -16.67 -14.01
CA PHE A 312 -23.59 -17.01 -14.73
C PHE A 312 -23.23 -15.93 -15.76
N VAL A 313 -24.20 -15.48 -16.55
CA VAL A 313 -24.01 -14.38 -17.51
C VAL A 313 -23.60 -13.10 -16.79
N ALA A 314 -24.20 -12.78 -15.65
CA ALA A 314 -23.84 -11.60 -14.84
C ALA A 314 -22.37 -11.62 -14.42
N VAL A 315 -21.88 -12.76 -13.92
CA VAL A 315 -20.49 -12.95 -13.52
C VAL A 315 -19.55 -12.82 -14.72
N MET A 316 -19.91 -13.43 -15.86
CA MET A 316 -19.13 -13.33 -17.09
C MET A 316 -19.05 -11.89 -17.59
N LEU A 317 -20.18 -11.16 -17.64
CA LEU A 317 -20.23 -9.76 -18.07
C LEU A 317 -19.46 -8.85 -17.12
N THR A 318 -19.64 -9.00 -15.80
CA THR A 318 -18.92 -8.21 -14.79
C THR A 318 -17.41 -8.39 -14.95
N THR A 319 -16.95 -9.62 -15.18
CA THR A 319 -15.53 -9.92 -15.40
C THR A 319 -15.03 -9.37 -16.74
N ALA A 320 -15.81 -9.57 -17.81
CA ALA A 320 -15.47 -9.15 -19.17
C ALA A 320 -15.47 -7.62 -19.33
N ILE A 321 -16.21 -6.88 -18.50
CA ILE A 321 -16.20 -5.41 -18.45
C ILE A 321 -15.14 -4.91 -17.47
N GLY A 322 -15.07 -5.50 -16.28
CA GLY A 322 -14.18 -5.07 -15.21
C GLY A 322 -12.71 -5.15 -15.61
N ILE A 323 -12.27 -6.28 -16.18
CA ILE A 323 -10.86 -6.45 -16.56
C ILE A 323 -10.40 -5.39 -17.57
N PRO A 324 -11.06 -5.23 -18.73
CA PRO A 324 -10.72 -4.17 -19.68
C PRO A 324 -10.89 -2.77 -19.10
N PHE A 325 -11.87 -2.53 -18.23
CA PHE A 325 -12.10 -1.22 -17.62
C PHE A 325 -10.88 -0.71 -16.85
N TYR A 326 -10.31 -1.52 -15.95
CA TYR A 326 -9.14 -1.10 -15.18
C TYR A 326 -7.86 -1.03 -16.04
N ILE A 327 -7.70 -1.93 -17.02
CA ILE A 327 -6.60 -1.84 -17.99
C ILE A 327 -6.71 -0.53 -18.78
N PHE A 328 -7.92 -0.20 -19.23
CA PHE A 328 -8.21 1.04 -19.93
C PHE A 328 -7.93 2.25 -19.04
N LEU A 329 -8.40 2.27 -17.79
CA LEU A 329 -8.22 3.37 -16.85
C LEU A 329 -6.73 3.67 -16.64
N GLU A 330 -5.94 2.63 -16.39
CA GLU A 330 -4.49 2.76 -16.21
C GLU A 330 -3.82 3.28 -17.51
N ARG A 331 -4.11 2.66 -18.66
CA ARG A 331 -3.55 3.10 -19.95
C ARG A 331 -3.94 4.54 -20.29
N ALA A 332 -5.21 4.90 -20.06
CA ALA A 332 -5.76 6.22 -20.32
C ALA A 332 -5.13 7.29 -19.41
N SER A 333 -4.79 6.95 -18.17
CA SER A 333 -4.08 7.87 -17.26
C SER A 333 -2.71 8.30 -17.79
N LEU A 334 -2.06 7.46 -18.62
CA LEU A 334 -0.83 7.75 -19.34
C LEU A 334 -1.05 8.28 -20.77
N GLY A 335 -2.31 8.47 -21.18
CA GLY A 335 -2.66 8.79 -22.57
C GLY A 335 -2.20 7.73 -23.57
N PHE A 336 -2.24 6.45 -23.18
CA PHE A 336 -1.79 5.28 -23.95
C PHE A 336 -0.31 5.30 -24.36
N ARG A 337 0.50 6.08 -23.64
CA ARG A 337 1.95 6.17 -23.86
C ARG A 337 2.70 5.40 -22.78
N ARG A 338 3.96 5.05 -23.10
CA ARG A 338 4.88 4.50 -22.10
C ARG A 338 5.52 5.64 -21.30
N LEU A 339 5.76 5.37 -20.02
CA LEU A 339 6.60 6.20 -19.17
C LEU A 339 8.02 6.26 -19.73
N LYS A 340 8.72 7.35 -19.39
CA LYS A 340 10.15 7.52 -19.68
C LYS A 340 10.86 7.87 -18.36
N PRO A 341 12.11 7.44 -18.15
CA PRO A 341 12.95 7.90 -17.06
C PRO A 341 12.97 9.43 -16.98
N ARG A 342 12.75 9.98 -15.78
CA ARG A 342 12.69 11.43 -15.57
C ARG A 342 13.21 11.82 -14.20
N MET A 343 13.63 13.07 -14.10
CA MET A 343 13.83 13.77 -12.83
C MET A 343 12.92 14.99 -12.80
N ALA A 344 12.19 15.17 -11.71
CA ALA A 344 11.26 16.26 -11.52
C ALA A 344 11.11 16.58 -10.04
N THR A 345 10.57 17.74 -9.72
CA THR A 345 10.14 18.05 -8.35
C THR A 345 8.66 17.76 -8.17
N ILE A 346 8.21 17.66 -6.92
CA ILE A 346 6.79 17.56 -6.57
C ILE A 346 5.96 18.80 -6.97
N TYR A 347 6.61 19.87 -7.41
CA TYR A 347 5.97 21.09 -7.88
C TYR A 347 5.88 21.18 -9.40
N ASP A 348 6.41 20.19 -10.13
CA ASP A 348 6.32 20.17 -11.59
C ASP A 348 5.06 19.46 -12.08
N PRO A 349 4.30 20.05 -13.03
CA PRO A 349 3.09 19.42 -13.60
C PRO A 349 3.33 18.05 -14.24
N VAL A 350 4.58 17.75 -14.61
CA VAL A 350 4.98 16.41 -15.06
C VAL A 350 4.81 15.38 -13.94
N PHE A 351 5.24 15.71 -12.72
CA PHE A 351 5.09 14.85 -11.56
C PHE A 351 3.62 14.73 -11.13
N TRP A 352 2.83 15.79 -11.21
CA TRP A 352 1.39 15.72 -10.86
C TRP A 352 0.63 14.73 -11.75
N ARG A 353 1.00 14.63 -13.03
CA ARG A 353 0.44 13.60 -13.94
C ARG A 353 0.87 12.18 -13.52
N HIS A 354 2.06 12.03 -12.95
CA HIS A 354 2.56 10.78 -12.42
C HIS A 354 1.80 10.36 -11.15
N GLU A 355 1.54 11.29 -10.22
CA GLU A 355 0.68 11.05 -9.06
C GLU A 355 -0.76 10.67 -9.47
N ARG A 356 -1.30 11.33 -10.50
CA ARG A 356 -2.60 10.95 -11.08
C ARG A 356 -2.57 9.52 -11.61
N HIS A 357 -1.51 9.15 -12.31
CA HIS A 357 -1.33 7.79 -12.81
C HIS A 357 -1.31 6.79 -11.66
N TRP A 358 -0.55 7.03 -10.58
CA TRP A 358 -0.54 6.15 -9.41
C TRP A 358 -1.94 5.98 -8.81
N LYS A 359 -2.68 7.08 -8.60
CA LYS A 359 -4.03 7.02 -8.01
C LYS A 359 -5.04 6.27 -8.90
N LEU A 360 -4.99 6.47 -10.21
CA LEU A 360 -5.88 5.79 -11.17
C LEU A 360 -5.46 4.36 -11.48
N SER A 361 -4.25 3.95 -11.10
CA SER A 361 -3.74 2.59 -11.28
C SER A 361 -3.95 1.69 -10.05
N ASP A 362 -4.51 2.23 -8.97
CA ASP A 362 -4.94 1.45 -7.81
C ASP A 362 -6.15 0.60 -8.22
N SER A 363 -5.91 -0.68 -8.51
CA SER A 363 -6.89 -1.62 -9.06
C SER A 363 -6.82 -2.96 -8.34
N PRO A 364 -7.99 -3.57 -8.01
CA PRO A 364 -8.03 -4.89 -7.38
C PRO A 364 -7.64 -6.03 -8.33
N ILE A 365 -7.64 -5.82 -9.66
CA ILE A 365 -7.44 -6.88 -10.65
C ILE A 365 -6.10 -7.58 -10.51
N MET A 366 -5.02 -6.86 -10.22
CA MET A 366 -3.72 -7.49 -10.01
C MET A 366 -3.82 -8.52 -8.89
N GLY A 367 -4.43 -8.15 -7.75
CA GLY A 367 -4.62 -9.04 -6.60
C GLY A 367 -5.45 -10.29 -6.93
N LEU A 368 -6.51 -10.15 -7.72
CA LEU A 368 -7.41 -11.26 -8.09
C LEU A 368 -6.74 -12.37 -8.90
N PHE A 369 -5.70 -12.04 -9.69
CA PHE A 369 -5.01 -12.98 -10.58
C PHE A 369 -3.65 -13.44 -10.03
N THR A 370 -3.37 -13.19 -8.75
CA THR A 370 -2.12 -13.59 -8.09
C THR A 370 -1.86 -15.09 -8.25
N GLY A 371 -0.64 -15.45 -8.69
CA GLY A 371 -0.23 -16.84 -8.92
C GLY A 371 -0.83 -17.51 -10.16
N THR A 372 -1.66 -16.81 -10.95
CA THR A 372 -2.32 -17.35 -12.15
C THR A 372 -1.57 -17.01 -13.44
N PRO A 373 -1.71 -17.80 -14.51
CA PRO A 373 -1.12 -17.48 -15.81
C PRO A 373 -1.71 -16.23 -16.48
N PHE A 374 -2.87 -15.73 -16.00
CA PHE A 374 -3.49 -14.52 -16.53
C PHE A 374 -2.79 -13.24 -16.09
N ARG A 375 -2.12 -13.24 -14.94
CA ARG A 375 -1.47 -12.04 -14.41
C ARG A 375 -0.34 -11.53 -15.31
N PRO A 376 0.60 -12.37 -15.81
CA PRO A 376 1.57 -11.97 -16.84
C PRO A 376 0.92 -11.39 -18.10
N LEU A 377 -0.23 -11.92 -18.54
CA LEU A 377 -0.96 -11.40 -19.70
C LEU A 377 -1.46 -9.97 -19.44
N ILE A 378 -2.02 -9.72 -18.26
CA ILE A 378 -2.49 -8.39 -17.88
C ILE A 378 -1.30 -7.42 -17.74
N LEU A 379 -0.17 -7.84 -17.16
CA LEU A 379 1.04 -7.02 -17.08
C LEU A 379 1.54 -6.58 -18.47
N ARG A 380 1.53 -7.47 -19.47
CA ARG A 380 1.82 -7.10 -20.88
C ARG A 380 0.82 -6.07 -21.41
N MET A 381 -0.47 -6.25 -21.12
CA MET A 381 -1.53 -5.30 -21.47
C MET A 381 -1.43 -3.96 -20.75
N LEU A 382 -0.73 -3.88 -19.61
CA LEU A 382 -0.42 -2.64 -18.90
C LEU A 382 0.91 -2.00 -19.33
N GLY A 383 1.74 -2.74 -20.08
CA GLY A 383 2.93 -2.22 -20.75
C GLY A 383 4.26 -2.71 -20.20
N VAL A 384 4.25 -3.64 -19.23
CA VAL A 384 5.46 -4.36 -18.81
C VAL A 384 5.95 -5.22 -19.98
N LYS A 385 7.27 -5.26 -20.23
CA LYS A 385 7.82 -6.29 -21.13
C LYS A 385 8.00 -7.56 -20.32
N VAL A 386 7.26 -8.61 -20.64
CA VAL A 386 7.25 -9.86 -19.87
C VAL A 386 7.51 -11.04 -20.80
N GLY A 387 8.57 -11.80 -20.50
CA GLY A 387 8.94 -13.06 -21.15
C GLY A 387 7.96 -14.21 -20.88
N LEU A 388 8.35 -15.41 -21.27
CA LEU A 388 7.58 -16.64 -21.13
C LEU A 388 7.70 -17.21 -19.71
N ARG A 389 6.66 -17.94 -19.27
CA ARG A 389 6.66 -18.70 -18.00
C ARG A 389 6.99 -17.88 -16.75
N LEU A 390 6.62 -16.59 -16.73
CA LEU A 390 6.62 -15.78 -15.52
C LEU A 390 5.65 -16.36 -14.49
N TYR A 391 6.16 -16.69 -13.31
CA TYR A 391 5.34 -16.85 -12.10
C TYR A 391 5.30 -15.52 -11.35
N ASP A 392 4.09 -14.99 -11.10
CA ASP A 392 3.90 -13.79 -10.29
C ASP A 392 2.92 -14.07 -9.15
N GLY A 393 3.50 -14.33 -7.97
CA GLY A 393 2.84 -14.60 -6.69
C GLY A 393 2.38 -13.35 -5.94
N GLY A 394 2.32 -12.18 -6.60
CA GLY A 394 1.71 -10.98 -6.02
C GLY A 394 2.62 -9.75 -6.00
N CYS A 395 3.59 -9.66 -6.90
CA CYS A 395 4.55 -8.58 -6.99
C CYS A 395 3.88 -7.20 -7.13
N ILE A 396 4.33 -6.21 -6.37
CA ILE A 396 3.89 -4.82 -6.52
C ILE A 396 4.80 -4.16 -7.53
N ILE A 397 4.24 -3.68 -8.65
CA ILE A 397 4.97 -2.97 -9.69
C ILE A 397 4.33 -1.60 -9.89
N THR A 398 5.05 -0.53 -9.56
CA THR A 398 4.52 0.85 -9.61
C THR A 398 4.53 1.40 -11.04
N GLU A 399 5.70 1.57 -11.65
CA GLU A 399 5.84 2.08 -13.03
C GLU A 399 5.94 0.93 -14.04
N ARG A 400 4.81 0.28 -14.29
CA ARG A 400 4.73 -0.94 -15.11
C ARG A 400 5.48 -0.85 -16.45
N SER A 401 5.35 0.25 -17.19
CA SER A 401 6.03 0.39 -18.50
C SER A 401 7.54 0.65 -18.46
N LEU A 402 8.14 0.83 -17.28
CA LEU A 402 9.59 0.97 -17.08
C LEU A 402 10.27 -0.37 -16.72
N VAL A 403 9.51 -1.46 -16.66
CA VAL A 403 9.99 -2.77 -16.22
C VAL A 403 10.09 -3.74 -17.39
N GLU A 404 11.23 -4.44 -17.45
CA GLU A 404 11.48 -5.55 -18.36
C GLU A 404 11.78 -6.81 -17.55
N ILE A 405 11.09 -7.90 -17.87
CA ILE A 405 11.16 -9.20 -17.19
C ILE A 405 11.40 -10.27 -18.24
N GLY A 406 12.46 -11.07 -18.07
CA GLY A 406 12.83 -12.17 -18.94
C GLY A 406 11.93 -13.41 -18.82
N ASP A 407 12.41 -14.51 -19.39
CA ASP A 407 11.77 -15.82 -19.35
C ASP A 407 12.06 -16.53 -18.02
N ASP A 408 11.18 -17.44 -17.58
CA ASP A 408 11.39 -18.30 -16.40
C ASP A 408 11.63 -17.55 -15.08
N VAL A 409 11.15 -16.30 -14.98
CA VAL A 409 11.28 -15.48 -13.77
C VAL A 409 10.24 -15.88 -12.72
N THR A 410 10.66 -15.89 -11.47
CA THR A 410 9.78 -16.10 -10.30
C THR A 410 9.72 -14.84 -9.45
N LEU A 411 8.54 -14.22 -9.37
CA LEU A 411 8.25 -13.11 -8.46
C LEU A 411 7.38 -13.62 -7.33
N ASN A 412 7.88 -13.60 -6.10
CA ASN A 412 7.17 -14.13 -4.93
C ASN A 412 6.26 -13.08 -4.27
N GLU A 413 5.48 -13.53 -3.28
CA GLU A 413 4.54 -12.70 -2.52
C GLU A 413 5.23 -11.48 -1.87
N GLY A 414 4.57 -10.33 -1.98
CA GLY A 414 5.02 -9.09 -1.34
C GLY A 414 6.30 -8.48 -1.91
N CYS A 415 6.93 -9.06 -2.94
CA CYS A 415 8.08 -8.42 -3.57
C CYS A 415 7.67 -7.14 -4.29
N VAL A 416 8.58 -6.16 -4.34
CA VAL A 416 8.32 -4.83 -4.88
C VAL A 416 9.34 -4.53 -5.97
N ILE A 417 8.86 -4.11 -7.14
CA ILE A 417 9.67 -3.53 -8.21
C ILE A 417 9.26 -2.06 -8.30
N GLN A 418 10.15 -1.17 -7.85
CA GLN A 418 9.89 0.27 -7.79
C GLN A 418 10.88 1.05 -8.69
N PRO A 419 10.50 1.32 -9.96
CA PRO A 419 11.30 2.09 -10.92
C PRO A 419 11.43 3.60 -10.63
N HIS A 420 11.18 4.04 -9.40
CA HIS A 420 11.35 5.43 -8.99
C HIS A 420 11.84 5.57 -7.55
N SER A 421 12.35 6.76 -7.21
CA SER A 421 12.53 7.26 -5.85
C SER A 421 11.91 8.66 -5.74
N LEU A 422 11.31 8.95 -4.59
CA LEU A 422 10.86 10.28 -4.20
C LEU A 422 11.53 10.62 -2.87
N GLU A 423 12.60 11.40 -2.91
CA GLU A 423 13.39 11.80 -1.74
C GLU A 423 13.12 13.28 -1.47
N GLU A 424 12.33 13.58 -0.42
CA GLU A 424 12.05 14.95 0.05
C GLU A 424 11.58 15.93 -1.04
N GLY A 425 10.76 15.41 -1.97
CA GLY A 425 10.21 16.18 -3.07
C GLY A 425 11.01 16.13 -4.38
N ALA A 426 12.16 15.44 -4.40
CA ALA A 426 12.92 15.13 -5.60
C ALA A 426 12.50 13.75 -6.15
N PHE A 427 11.76 13.74 -7.26
CA PHE A 427 11.36 12.54 -7.97
C PHE A 427 12.40 12.14 -9.02
N LYS A 428 12.79 10.87 -9.03
CA LYS A 428 13.71 10.28 -10.00
C LYS A 428 13.14 8.92 -10.43
N SER A 429 13.13 8.62 -11.72
CA SER A 429 12.74 7.31 -12.23
C SER A 429 13.70 6.82 -13.31
N ASP A 430 13.85 5.50 -13.40
CA ASP A 430 14.64 4.83 -14.42
C ASP A 430 14.13 3.41 -14.67
N TYR A 431 14.64 2.75 -15.71
CA TYR A 431 14.27 1.38 -16.05
C TYR A 431 14.74 0.37 -14.99
N ILE A 432 14.01 -0.74 -14.88
CA ILE A 432 14.45 -1.95 -14.17
C ILE A 432 14.43 -3.11 -15.16
N ARG A 433 15.51 -3.89 -15.20
CA ARG A 433 15.64 -5.06 -16.08
C ARG A 433 15.91 -6.30 -15.25
N ILE A 434 15.06 -7.31 -15.40
CA ILE A 434 15.17 -8.61 -14.74
C ILE A 434 15.45 -9.66 -15.81
N GLY A 435 16.64 -10.27 -15.77
CA GLY A 435 17.07 -11.29 -16.71
C GLY A 435 16.30 -12.61 -16.60
N ASN A 436 16.59 -13.55 -17.49
CA ASN A 436 15.95 -14.86 -17.50
C ASN A 436 16.26 -15.64 -16.22
N GLY A 437 15.36 -16.51 -15.78
CA GLY A 437 15.58 -17.40 -14.62
C GLY A 437 15.78 -16.68 -13.28
N CYS A 438 15.57 -15.36 -13.20
CA CYS A 438 15.76 -14.61 -11.97
C CYS A 438 14.67 -14.94 -10.94
N THR A 439 15.02 -14.83 -9.67
CA THR A 439 14.06 -14.97 -8.58
C THR A 439 14.08 -13.75 -7.67
N LEU A 440 12.91 -13.14 -7.46
CA LEU A 440 12.67 -12.21 -6.35
C LEU A 440 11.94 -12.99 -5.27
N ALA A 441 12.62 -13.27 -4.16
CA ALA A 441 12.05 -13.98 -3.02
C ALA A 441 11.03 -13.11 -2.26
N PRO A 442 10.26 -13.69 -1.31
CA PRO A 442 9.23 -12.94 -0.59
C PRO A 442 9.74 -11.62 0.02
N SER A 443 8.97 -10.55 -0.16
CA SER A 443 9.29 -9.20 0.32
C SER A 443 10.60 -8.57 -0.19
N ALA A 444 11.27 -9.20 -1.17
CA ALA A 444 12.42 -8.60 -1.85
C ALA A 444 12.00 -7.29 -2.55
N PHE A 445 12.86 -6.28 -2.48
CA PHE A 445 12.58 -4.95 -2.98
C PHE A 445 13.67 -4.53 -3.97
N VAL A 446 13.28 -4.24 -5.21
CA VAL A 446 14.17 -3.83 -6.29
C VAL A 446 13.91 -2.37 -6.63
N HIS A 447 14.94 -1.53 -6.48
CA HIS A 447 14.85 -0.10 -6.74
C HIS A 447 15.17 0.27 -8.20
N TYR A 448 15.10 1.56 -8.54
CA TYR A 448 15.23 2.04 -9.92
C TYR A 448 16.65 1.90 -10.46
N ALA A 449 16.80 1.85 -11.79
CA ALA A 449 18.07 1.66 -12.49
C ALA A 449 18.77 0.32 -12.19
N VAL A 450 18.07 -0.66 -11.61
CA VAL A 450 18.63 -1.99 -11.34
C VAL A 450 18.62 -2.87 -12.58
N THR A 451 19.69 -3.64 -12.76
CA THR A 451 19.77 -4.74 -13.73
C THR A 451 20.10 -6.04 -13.02
N MET A 452 19.22 -7.03 -13.11
CA MET A 452 19.46 -8.38 -12.61
C MET A 452 19.93 -9.28 -13.75
N GLY A 453 21.14 -9.84 -13.62
CA GLY A 453 21.71 -10.82 -14.53
C GLY A 453 20.95 -12.14 -14.49
N GLU A 454 21.03 -12.91 -15.57
CA GLU A 454 20.35 -14.21 -15.71
C GLU A 454 20.62 -15.13 -14.51
N GLY A 455 19.57 -15.78 -14.00
CA GLY A 455 19.66 -16.71 -12.86
C GLY A 455 19.99 -16.05 -11.52
N SER A 456 20.03 -14.72 -11.43
CA SER A 456 20.29 -14.06 -10.15
C SER A 456 19.07 -14.09 -9.21
N VAL A 457 19.36 -14.11 -7.90
CA VAL A 457 18.36 -14.24 -6.84
C VAL A 457 18.49 -13.05 -5.89
N ALA A 458 17.44 -12.26 -5.76
CA ALA A 458 17.26 -11.33 -4.65
C ALA A 458 16.49 -12.06 -3.54
N ASP A 459 17.17 -12.35 -2.43
CA ASP A 459 16.63 -13.21 -1.38
C ASP A 459 15.57 -12.52 -0.50
N VAL A 460 15.01 -13.25 0.46
CA VAL A 460 13.92 -12.80 1.33
C VAL A 460 14.25 -11.46 1.98
N ASP A 461 13.32 -10.52 1.85
CA ASP A 461 13.41 -9.17 2.41
C ASP A 461 14.64 -8.35 1.95
N CYS A 462 15.35 -8.81 0.91
CA CYS A 462 16.52 -8.15 0.35
C CYS A 462 16.15 -6.79 -0.26
N PHE A 463 16.97 -5.75 -0.05
CA PHE A 463 16.77 -4.45 -0.68
C PHE A 463 17.90 -4.15 -1.67
N VAL A 464 17.61 -4.34 -2.96
CA VAL A 464 18.52 -4.05 -4.05
C VAL A 464 18.49 -2.54 -4.35
N MET A 465 19.63 -1.89 -4.12
CA MET A 465 19.75 -0.43 -4.16
C MET A 465 19.70 0.09 -5.59
N LYS A 466 19.34 1.37 -5.70
CA LYS A 466 19.28 2.10 -6.96
C LYS A 466 20.60 1.98 -7.75
N GLY A 467 20.50 1.60 -9.03
CA GLY A 467 21.65 1.49 -9.93
C GLY A 467 22.52 0.24 -9.75
N GLU A 468 22.14 -0.72 -8.88
CA GLU A 468 22.91 -1.96 -8.73
C GLU A 468 22.76 -2.90 -9.93
N VAL A 469 23.84 -3.62 -10.22
CA VAL A 469 23.87 -4.70 -11.20
C VAL A 469 24.14 -6.01 -10.43
N LEU A 470 23.17 -6.92 -10.47
CA LEU A 470 23.32 -8.26 -9.89
C LEU A 470 23.93 -9.15 -10.96
N GLU A 471 25.12 -9.69 -10.68
CA GLU A 471 25.82 -10.56 -11.62
C GLU A 471 25.03 -11.86 -11.92
N PRO A 472 25.15 -12.44 -13.11
CA PRO A 472 24.46 -13.68 -13.46
C PRO A 472 24.76 -14.82 -12.47
N ASN A 473 23.73 -15.62 -12.17
CA ASN A 473 23.80 -16.78 -11.28
C ASN A 473 24.36 -16.45 -9.89
N THR A 474 23.97 -15.32 -9.31
CA THR A 474 24.38 -14.93 -7.96
C THR A 474 23.20 -14.73 -7.02
N VAL A 475 23.40 -14.96 -5.72
CA VAL A 475 22.42 -14.73 -4.66
C VAL A 475 22.81 -13.48 -3.89
N TRP A 476 21.86 -12.58 -3.67
CA TRP A 476 22.04 -11.32 -2.96
C TRP A 476 21.13 -11.26 -1.74
N ARG A 477 21.69 -10.89 -0.59
CA ARG A 477 21.00 -10.83 0.71
C ARG A 477 21.22 -9.52 1.44
N GLY A 478 20.22 -9.14 2.23
CA GLY A 478 20.31 -8.04 3.19
C GLY A 478 19.78 -6.71 2.67
N ASN A 479 19.90 -5.70 3.52
CA ASN A 479 19.46 -4.35 3.25
C ASN A 479 20.56 -3.38 3.69
N PRO A 480 21.31 -2.78 2.78
CA PRO A 480 21.37 -3.03 1.34
C PRO A 480 21.76 -4.46 0.97
N ALA A 481 21.38 -4.87 -0.24
CA ALA A 481 21.76 -6.14 -0.83
C ALA A 481 23.28 -6.26 -0.93
N LYS A 482 23.81 -7.44 -0.58
CA LYS A 482 25.21 -7.81 -0.81
C LYS A 482 25.27 -9.20 -1.42
N LEU A 483 26.28 -9.41 -2.28
CA LEU A 483 26.59 -10.73 -2.81
C LEU A 483 26.79 -11.72 -1.65
N TYR A 484 25.96 -12.76 -1.64
CA TYR A 484 25.96 -13.81 -0.63
C TYR A 484 26.60 -15.10 -1.17
N GLY A 485 26.35 -15.43 -2.43
CA GLY A 485 26.88 -16.65 -3.03
C GLY A 485 26.63 -16.72 -4.53
N VAL A 486 27.12 -17.79 -5.14
CA VAL A 486 26.91 -18.12 -6.55
C VAL A 486 25.96 -19.32 -6.62
N VAL A 487 25.02 -19.27 -7.55
CA VAL A 487 24.12 -20.39 -7.89
C VAL A 487 24.81 -21.20 -8.99
N THR A 488 24.88 -22.52 -8.83
CA THR A 488 25.25 -23.40 -9.94
C THR A 488 23.97 -23.84 -10.62
N PRO A 489 23.73 -23.44 -11.88
CA PRO A 489 22.57 -23.92 -12.63
C PRO A 489 22.59 -25.44 -12.70
N ILE A 490 21.45 -26.07 -12.42
CA ILE A 490 21.30 -27.51 -12.65
C ILE A 490 21.19 -27.71 -14.16
N ASP A 491 22.10 -28.47 -14.76
CA ASP A 491 22.01 -28.82 -16.18
C ASP A 491 20.78 -29.72 -16.40
N ALA A 492 19.76 -29.19 -17.07
CA ALA A 492 18.53 -29.93 -17.36
C ALA A 492 18.80 -31.24 -18.14
N ARG A 493 19.86 -31.28 -18.96
CA ARG A 493 20.25 -32.51 -19.70
C ARG A 493 20.82 -33.59 -18.79
N ALA A 494 21.48 -33.20 -17.70
CA ALA A 494 21.99 -34.13 -16.71
C ALA A 494 20.85 -34.77 -15.88
N MET A 495 19.74 -34.05 -15.67
CA MET A 495 18.55 -34.57 -15.00
C MET A 495 17.73 -35.54 -15.86
N GLU A 496 17.63 -35.31 -17.16
CA GLU A 496 16.98 -36.25 -18.09
C GLU A 496 17.79 -37.56 -18.24
N ALA A 497 19.12 -37.46 -18.28
CA ALA A 497 19.99 -38.64 -18.31
C ALA A 497 19.94 -39.47 -17.01
N GLY A 498 19.73 -38.83 -15.86
CA GLY A 498 19.64 -39.50 -14.55
C GLY A 498 18.32 -40.20 -14.26
N HIS A 499 17.23 -39.88 -14.98
CA HIS A 499 15.96 -40.62 -14.90
C HIS A 499 15.85 -41.75 -15.93
N ALA A 500 16.76 -41.79 -16.91
CA ALA A 500 16.81 -42.82 -17.96
C ALA A 500 17.80 -43.96 -17.65
N ALA A 501 18.49 -43.91 -16.51
CA ALA A 501 19.38 -44.94 -15.97
C ALA A 501 18.74 -45.56 -14.71
#